data_AF-A0ABD6RIP4-F1
#
_entry.id   AF-A0ABD6RIP4-F1
#
_cell.length_a   1.000
_cell.length_b   1.000
_cell.length_c   1.000
_cell.angle_alpha   90.00
_cell.angle_beta   90.00
_cell.angle_gamma   90.00
#
_symmetry.space_group_name_H-M   'P 1'
#
loop_
_entity.id
_entity.type
_entity.pdbx_description
1 polymer ?
#
loop_
_entity_poly.entity_id
_entity_poly.type
_entity_poly.pdbx_seq_one_letter_code
_entity_poly.pdbx_strand_id
1 'polypeptide(L)'
;MNKLANNIKSLRLSMGETQEELAYALDLNSKSAVANWESGDNVPSSENLHRISNRYGVTIDQLMNDDLTSEFSFIKYFCNVNSGDELIKLFMNLFPVILLESEKSNLKLVEAIECQKNLKICMIRGDNQEELDFYYDKASYIYMELIDKEEWVSAKANLVSMFLLCASCNRIGKEWDGIQDCFEFSNKSLRKKELKRFISEIYLSRNLNKLDNDQSEYHLLNETILELIKELKYQKELIQLSDYFMCLRYFLGVVDNNLNNAINQQIGFAILSDLSLMENKYVGRIYNYFDKLKKVQ
;
A
#
# COMPACT_ATOMS: atom_id res chain seq x y z
N MET A 1 -27.52 -9.49 -3.78
CA MET A 1 -26.36 -10.29 -4.22
C MET A 1 -25.96 -11.17 -3.04
N ASN A 2 -25.86 -12.49 -3.21
CA ASN A 2 -25.60 -13.42 -2.10
C ASN A 2 -24.09 -13.41 -1.76
N LYS A 3 -23.73 -12.97 -0.54
CA LYS A 3 -22.34 -12.81 -0.08
C LYS A 3 -21.59 -14.14 -0.07
N LEU A 4 -22.21 -15.21 0.44
CA LEU A 4 -21.64 -16.55 0.45
C LEU A 4 -21.34 -17.05 -0.98
N ALA A 5 -22.30 -16.88 -1.90
CA ALA A 5 -22.14 -17.26 -3.31
C ALA A 5 -20.94 -16.55 -3.96
N ASN A 6 -20.81 -15.25 -3.70
CA ASN A 6 -19.69 -14.44 -4.20
C ASN A 6 -18.35 -14.86 -3.57
N ASN A 7 -18.33 -15.16 -2.27
CA ASN A 7 -17.12 -15.59 -1.56
C ASN A 7 -16.61 -16.94 -2.08
N ILE A 8 -17.50 -17.93 -2.26
CA ILE A 8 -17.15 -19.24 -2.83
C ILE A 8 -16.52 -19.06 -4.22
N LYS A 9 -17.17 -18.25 -5.06
CA LYS A 9 -16.69 -17.96 -6.41
C LYS A 9 -15.33 -17.25 -6.40
N SER A 10 -15.15 -16.29 -5.51
CA SER A 10 -13.91 -15.52 -5.37
C SER A 10 -12.74 -16.42 -4.97
N LEU A 11 -12.90 -17.20 -3.90
CA LEU A 11 -11.87 -18.12 -3.41
C LEU A 11 -11.48 -19.17 -4.44
N ARG A 12 -12.46 -19.68 -5.20
CA ARG A 12 -12.19 -20.60 -6.31
C ARG A 12 -11.32 -19.96 -7.38
N LEU A 13 -11.70 -18.74 -7.80
CA LEU A 13 -10.99 -18.03 -8.86
C LEU A 13 -9.59 -17.59 -8.42
N SER A 14 -9.39 -17.23 -7.14
CA SER A 14 -8.06 -16.86 -6.62
C SER A 14 -7.08 -18.05 -6.62
N MET A 15 -7.59 -19.28 -6.45
CA MET A 15 -6.80 -20.51 -6.60
C MET A 15 -6.66 -20.99 -8.05
N GLY A 16 -7.21 -20.25 -9.03
CA GLY A 16 -7.14 -20.60 -10.45
C GLY A 16 -7.99 -21.80 -10.87
N GLU A 17 -8.96 -22.21 -10.04
CA GLU A 17 -9.74 -23.43 -10.23
C GLU A 17 -10.98 -23.17 -11.09
N THR A 18 -11.38 -24.15 -11.89
CA THR A 18 -12.68 -24.25 -12.55
C THR A 18 -13.74 -24.77 -11.57
N GLN A 19 -15.02 -24.54 -11.87
CA GLN A 19 -16.12 -25.08 -11.04
C GLN A 19 -16.08 -26.62 -10.94
N GLU A 20 -15.52 -27.27 -11.96
CA GLU A 20 -15.35 -28.71 -12.00
C GLU A 20 -14.20 -29.18 -11.12
N GLU A 21 -13.06 -28.48 -11.15
CA GLU A 21 -11.93 -28.76 -10.24
C GLU A 21 -12.33 -28.56 -8.77
N LEU A 22 -13.09 -27.50 -8.46
CA LEU A 22 -13.63 -27.34 -7.10
C LEU A 22 -14.61 -28.46 -6.74
N ALA A 23 -15.46 -28.89 -7.66
CA ALA A 23 -16.40 -29.98 -7.38
C ALA A 23 -15.65 -31.28 -7.03
N TYR A 24 -14.66 -31.66 -7.83
CA TYR A 24 -13.85 -32.86 -7.55
C TYR A 24 -13.04 -32.72 -6.27
N ALA A 25 -12.48 -31.55 -6.00
CA ALA A 25 -11.78 -31.24 -4.77
C ALA A 25 -12.63 -31.37 -3.49
N LEU A 26 -13.94 -31.22 -3.61
CA LEU A 26 -14.90 -31.36 -2.51
C LEU A 26 -15.59 -32.73 -2.53
N ASP A 27 -15.06 -33.70 -3.28
CA ASP A 27 -15.63 -35.04 -3.51
C ASP A 27 -17.09 -34.99 -4.01
N LEU A 28 -17.39 -34.07 -4.92
CA LEU A 28 -18.69 -33.94 -5.58
C LEU A 28 -18.65 -34.56 -6.97
N ASN A 29 -19.76 -35.17 -7.37
CA ASN A 29 -19.88 -35.86 -8.65
C ASN A 29 -20.16 -34.93 -9.85
N SER A 30 -20.40 -33.64 -9.63
CA SER A 30 -20.72 -32.69 -10.70
C SER A 30 -20.45 -31.23 -10.33
N LYS A 31 -19.98 -30.45 -11.30
CA LYS A 31 -19.84 -28.99 -11.23
C LYS A 31 -21.16 -28.24 -11.01
N SER A 32 -22.31 -28.88 -11.28
CA SER A 32 -23.63 -28.25 -11.13
C SER A 32 -23.90 -27.79 -9.69
N ALA A 33 -23.40 -28.52 -8.69
CA ALA A 33 -23.52 -28.11 -7.29
C ALA A 33 -22.80 -26.79 -7.04
N VAL A 34 -21.54 -26.70 -7.46
CA VAL A 34 -20.71 -25.48 -7.36
C VAL A 34 -21.34 -24.33 -8.15
N ALA A 35 -21.81 -24.58 -9.38
CA ALA A 35 -22.46 -23.56 -10.20
C ALA A 35 -23.69 -22.96 -9.50
N ASN A 36 -24.53 -23.80 -8.89
CA ASN A 36 -25.72 -23.36 -8.14
C ASN A 36 -25.36 -22.61 -6.85
N TRP A 37 -24.25 -22.97 -6.21
CA TRP A 37 -23.74 -22.24 -5.04
C TRP A 37 -23.26 -20.84 -5.42
N GLU A 38 -22.53 -20.72 -6.54
CA GLU A 38 -21.99 -19.46 -7.02
C GLU A 38 -23.02 -18.52 -7.65
N SER A 39 -24.11 -19.07 -8.21
CA SER A 39 -25.26 -18.27 -8.67
C SER A 39 -26.17 -17.83 -7.52
N GLY A 40 -26.07 -18.51 -6.37
CA GLY A 40 -26.96 -18.32 -5.23
C GLY A 40 -28.31 -19.04 -5.38
N ASP A 41 -28.46 -19.91 -6.37
CA ASP A 41 -29.66 -20.72 -6.60
C ASP A 41 -29.82 -21.81 -5.52
N ASN A 42 -28.72 -22.24 -4.90
CA ASN A 42 -28.74 -23.15 -3.75
C ASN A 42 -27.60 -22.82 -2.77
N VAL A 43 -27.75 -23.23 -1.52
CA VAL A 43 -26.74 -23.03 -0.46
C VAL A 43 -26.01 -24.36 -0.20
N PRO A 44 -24.68 -24.37 -0.01
CA PRO A 44 -23.97 -25.57 0.39
C PRO A 44 -24.47 -26.08 1.75
N SER A 45 -24.59 -27.40 1.90
CA SER A 45 -24.84 -28.04 3.20
C SER A 45 -23.72 -27.71 4.20
N SER A 46 -23.97 -27.85 5.51
CA SER A 46 -22.94 -27.67 6.56
C SER A 46 -21.65 -28.46 6.30
N GLU A 47 -21.75 -29.70 5.81
CA GLU A 47 -20.58 -30.50 5.44
C GLU A 47 -19.76 -29.86 4.31
N ASN A 48 -20.42 -29.48 3.22
CA ASN A 48 -19.78 -28.76 2.11
C ASN A 48 -19.21 -27.40 2.52
N LEU A 49 -19.85 -26.67 3.44
CA LEU A 49 -19.29 -25.44 4.00
C LEU A 49 -17.97 -25.72 4.73
N HIS A 50 -17.90 -26.80 5.52
CA HIS A 50 -16.65 -27.23 6.16
C HIS A 50 -15.57 -27.62 5.13
N ARG A 51 -15.94 -28.33 4.06
CA ARG A 51 -15.00 -28.72 3.01
C ARG A 51 -14.44 -27.48 2.28
N ILE A 52 -15.31 -26.52 1.96
CA ILE A 52 -14.91 -25.24 1.34
C ILE A 52 -14.01 -24.44 2.27
N SER A 53 -14.40 -24.31 3.55
CA SER A 53 -13.64 -23.55 4.55
C SER A 53 -12.24 -24.14 4.75
N ASN A 54 -12.14 -25.47 4.84
CA ASN A 54 -10.87 -26.18 4.95
C ASN A 54 -10.00 -26.04 3.70
N ARG A 55 -10.59 -26.13 2.49
CA ARG A 55 -9.84 -26.01 1.23
C ARG A 55 -9.16 -24.65 1.11
N TYR A 56 -9.87 -23.59 1.45
CA TYR A 56 -9.39 -22.22 1.27
C TYR A 56 -8.78 -21.60 2.52
N GLY A 57 -8.68 -22.35 3.63
CA GLY A 57 -8.06 -21.87 4.86
C GLY A 57 -8.80 -20.71 5.52
N VAL A 58 -10.13 -20.65 5.36
CA VAL A 58 -11.01 -19.64 5.97
C VAL A 58 -11.93 -20.31 7.00
N THR A 59 -12.47 -19.56 7.95
CA THR A 59 -13.53 -20.07 8.83
C THR A 59 -14.88 -20.02 8.12
N ILE A 60 -15.86 -20.83 8.58
CA ILE A 60 -17.25 -20.74 8.08
C ILE A 60 -17.82 -19.34 8.34
N ASP A 61 -17.49 -18.74 9.47
CA ASP A 61 -17.93 -17.38 9.82
C ASP A 61 -17.42 -16.35 8.80
N GLN A 62 -16.12 -16.39 8.47
CA GLN A 62 -15.53 -15.54 7.43
C GLN A 62 -16.17 -15.80 6.06
N LEU A 63 -16.36 -17.07 5.70
CA LEU A 63 -16.98 -17.46 4.42
C LEU A 63 -18.41 -16.91 4.26
N MET A 64 -19.16 -16.77 5.35
CA MET A 64 -20.55 -16.30 5.36
C MET A 64 -20.66 -14.78 5.50
N ASN A 65 -19.82 -14.19 6.36
CA ASN A 65 -20.02 -12.84 6.88
C ASN A 65 -19.03 -11.81 6.35
N ASP A 66 -17.82 -12.23 5.94
CA ASP A 66 -16.81 -11.32 5.40
C ASP A 66 -17.01 -11.06 3.90
N ASP A 67 -16.37 -10.01 3.40
CA ASP A 67 -16.25 -9.76 1.96
C ASP A 67 -14.91 -10.33 1.46
N LEU A 68 -14.94 -11.56 0.95
CA LEU A 68 -13.77 -12.25 0.39
C LEU A 68 -13.63 -12.02 -1.12
N THR A 69 -14.40 -11.09 -1.70
CA THR A 69 -14.41 -10.79 -3.14
C THR A 69 -13.34 -9.76 -3.55
N SER A 70 -12.72 -9.13 -2.56
CA SER A 70 -11.99 -7.88 -2.71
C SER A 70 -10.48 -8.10 -2.91
N GLU A 71 -10.09 -8.72 -4.01
CA GLU A 71 -8.69 -8.68 -4.43
C GLU A 71 -8.44 -7.43 -5.28
N PHE A 72 -7.43 -6.67 -4.90
CA PHE A 72 -6.98 -5.52 -5.67
C PHE A 72 -6.40 -5.98 -7.02
N SER A 73 -6.76 -5.31 -8.12
CA SER A 73 -6.25 -5.63 -9.45
C SER A 73 -5.73 -4.37 -10.12
N PHE A 74 -4.41 -4.36 -10.38
CA PHE A 74 -3.76 -3.28 -11.13
C PHE A 74 -4.42 -3.03 -12.49
N ILE A 75 -4.80 -4.09 -13.22
CA ILE A 75 -5.48 -3.94 -14.53
C ILE A 75 -6.82 -3.22 -14.37
N LYS A 76 -7.66 -3.66 -13.40
CA LYS A 76 -8.96 -3.01 -13.18
C LYS A 76 -8.77 -1.55 -12.76
N TYR A 77 -7.85 -1.30 -11.83
CA TYR A 77 -7.51 0.04 -11.36
C TYR A 77 -7.12 0.94 -12.54
N PHE A 78 -6.05 0.61 -13.28
CA PHE A 78 -5.56 1.44 -14.38
C PHE A 78 -6.57 1.59 -15.54
N CYS A 79 -7.48 0.63 -15.76
CA CYS A 79 -8.57 0.80 -16.73
C CYS A 79 -9.64 1.82 -16.31
N ASN A 80 -9.79 2.05 -15.00
CA ASN A 80 -10.86 2.84 -14.39
C ASN A 80 -10.35 4.15 -13.75
N VAL A 81 -9.05 4.44 -13.79
CA VAL A 81 -8.46 5.71 -13.33
C VAL A 81 -9.17 6.89 -14.02
N ASN A 82 -9.93 7.66 -13.23
CA ASN A 82 -10.44 8.97 -13.59
C ASN A 82 -9.68 9.98 -12.72
N SER A 83 -9.03 10.96 -13.35
CA SER A 83 -8.03 11.85 -12.78
C SER A 83 -8.41 12.47 -11.42
N GLY A 84 -7.55 12.24 -10.42
CA GLY A 84 -7.69 12.70 -9.02
C GLY A 84 -7.76 11.56 -7.99
N ASP A 85 -7.03 10.47 -8.26
CA ASP A 85 -7.18 9.11 -7.70
C ASP A 85 -7.28 9.05 -6.17
N GLU A 86 -8.34 8.37 -5.70
CA GLU A 86 -8.52 7.99 -4.30
C GLU A 86 -7.32 7.18 -3.80
N LEU A 87 -6.69 6.34 -4.63
CA LEU A 87 -5.49 5.58 -4.24
C LEU A 87 -4.27 6.46 -3.99
N ILE A 88 -4.02 7.48 -4.83
CA ILE A 88 -2.92 8.43 -4.60
C ILE A 88 -3.16 9.17 -3.29
N LYS A 89 -4.40 9.63 -3.04
CA LYS A 89 -4.79 10.26 -1.76
C LYS A 89 -4.55 9.34 -0.57
N LEU A 90 -4.96 8.07 -0.68
CA LEU A 90 -4.77 7.07 0.38
C LEU A 90 -3.29 6.78 0.62
N PHE A 91 -2.48 6.73 -0.45
CA PHE A 91 -1.03 6.58 -0.35
C PHE A 91 -0.39 7.79 0.36
N MET A 92 -0.77 9.03 -0.01
CA MET A 92 -0.30 10.25 0.66
C MET A 92 -0.64 10.28 2.15
N ASN A 93 -1.73 9.61 2.56
CA ASN A 93 -2.15 9.50 3.96
C ASN A 93 -1.31 8.54 4.79
N LEU A 94 -0.46 7.70 4.17
CA LEU A 94 0.53 6.90 4.90
C LEU A 94 1.61 7.77 5.56
N PHE A 95 1.80 9.00 5.07
CA PHE A 95 2.87 9.89 5.51
C PHE A 95 2.27 11.00 6.40
N PRO A 96 2.32 10.92 7.74
CA PRO A 96 1.71 11.94 8.60
C PRO A 96 2.42 13.30 8.52
N VAL A 97 1.65 14.38 8.65
CA VAL A 97 2.17 15.74 8.86
C VAL A 97 1.87 16.12 10.31
N ILE A 98 2.90 16.52 11.06
CA ILE A 98 2.90 16.67 12.50
C ILE A 98 3.15 18.13 12.88
N LEU A 99 2.39 18.62 13.85
CA LEU A 99 2.63 19.88 14.54
C LEU A 99 2.28 19.69 16.01
N LEU A 100 3.28 19.69 16.88
CA LEU A 100 3.05 19.65 18.32
C LEU A 100 2.47 20.99 18.79
N GLU A 101 1.57 20.94 19.78
CA GLU A 101 0.90 22.14 20.32
C GLU A 101 1.91 23.18 20.83
N SER A 102 2.97 22.70 21.49
CA SER A 102 4.07 23.49 22.01
C SER A 102 4.86 24.24 20.93
N GLU A 103 4.79 23.80 19.67
CA GLU A 103 5.60 24.31 18.55
C GLU A 103 4.79 25.18 17.58
N LYS A 104 3.48 25.39 17.83
CA LYS A 104 2.60 26.18 16.95
C LYS A 104 3.01 27.64 16.79
N SER A 105 3.72 28.22 17.75
CA SER A 105 4.20 29.60 17.68
C SER A 105 5.34 29.79 16.70
N ASN A 106 5.99 28.71 16.24
CA ASN A 106 7.08 28.78 15.28
C ASN A 106 6.53 28.94 13.85
N LEU A 107 6.52 30.20 13.38
CA LEU A 107 6.00 30.55 12.05
C LEU A 107 6.76 29.87 10.90
N LYS A 108 8.08 29.66 11.02
CA LYS A 108 8.87 28.94 10.01
C LYS A 108 8.45 27.48 9.90
N LEU A 109 8.24 26.82 11.04
CA LEU A 109 7.74 25.44 11.07
C LEU A 109 6.35 25.34 10.43
N VAL A 110 5.45 26.27 10.76
CA VAL A 110 4.10 26.31 10.17
C VAL A 110 4.17 26.52 8.66
N GLU A 111 5.05 27.40 8.17
CA GLU A 111 5.28 27.61 6.75
C GLU A 111 5.77 26.34 6.05
N ALA A 112 6.76 25.63 6.62
CA ALA A 112 7.27 24.38 6.07
C ALA A 112 6.20 23.28 5.99
N ILE A 113 5.36 23.18 7.04
CA ILE A 113 4.22 22.26 7.09
C ILE A 113 3.21 22.58 6.00
N GLU A 114 2.92 23.86 5.77
CA GLU A 114 2.01 24.25 4.70
C GLU A 114 2.59 23.93 3.31
N CYS A 115 3.90 24.14 3.12
CA CYS A 115 4.59 23.72 1.90
C CYS A 115 4.50 22.20 1.69
N GLN A 116 4.71 21.39 2.74
CA GLN A 116 4.57 19.93 2.66
C GLN A 116 3.14 19.48 2.33
N LYS A 117 2.12 20.17 2.85
CA LYS A 117 0.72 19.88 2.48
C LYS A 117 0.46 20.20 1.02
N ASN A 118 0.95 21.34 0.54
CA ASN A 118 0.82 21.73 -0.87
C ASN A 118 1.54 20.75 -1.79
N LEU A 119 2.74 20.29 -1.42
CA LEU A 119 3.43 19.22 -2.15
C LEU A 119 2.52 17.99 -2.36
N LYS A 120 1.85 17.53 -1.30
CA LYS A 120 0.93 16.39 -1.41
C LYS A 120 -0.27 16.69 -2.30
N ILE A 121 -0.82 17.90 -2.22
CA ILE A 121 -1.93 18.32 -3.09
C ILE A 121 -1.48 18.30 -4.55
N CYS A 122 -0.28 18.80 -4.85
CA CYS A 122 0.31 18.76 -6.18
C CYS A 122 0.51 17.33 -6.69
N MET A 123 1.04 16.44 -5.85
CA MET A 123 1.16 15.01 -6.18
C MET A 123 -0.20 14.34 -6.46
N ILE A 124 -1.24 14.70 -5.71
CA ILE A 124 -2.60 14.17 -5.91
C ILE A 124 -3.23 14.67 -7.21
N ARG A 125 -2.96 15.93 -7.59
CA ARG A 125 -3.45 16.53 -8.83
C ARG A 125 -2.68 16.07 -10.06
N GLY A 126 -1.44 15.61 -9.86
CA GLY A 126 -0.52 15.33 -10.96
C GLY A 126 0.00 16.63 -11.60
N ASP A 127 0.26 17.65 -10.76
CA ASP A 127 0.83 18.92 -11.20
C ASP A 127 2.26 18.71 -11.74
N ASN A 128 2.81 19.71 -12.42
CA ASN A 128 4.11 19.60 -13.09
C ASN A 128 5.29 19.46 -12.10
N GLN A 129 6.44 19.01 -12.62
CA GLN A 129 7.64 18.77 -11.82
C GLN A 129 8.17 20.03 -11.14
N GLU A 130 8.10 21.19 -11.79
CA GLU A 130 8.60 22.46 -11.22
C GLU A 130 7.84 22.84 -9.94
N GLU A 131 6.52 22.64 -9.92
CA GLU A 131 5.69 22.92 -8.75
C GLU A 131 5.95 21.92 -7.62
N LEU A 132 6.16 20.64 -7.96
CA LEU A 132 6.56 19.61 -7.00
C LEU A 132 7.92 19.94 -6.35
N ASP A 133 8.92 20.25 -7.17
CA ASP A 133 10.27 20.58 -6.70
C ASP A 133 10.25 21.83 -5.82
N PHE A 134 9.50 22.87 -6.20
CA PHE A 134 9.36 24.08 -5.40
C PHE A 134 8.89 23.81 -3.97
N TYR A 135 7.80 23.05 -3.79
CA TYR A 135 7.29 22.75 -2.46
C TYR A 135 8.19 21.78 -1.69
N TYR A 136 8.79 20.80 -2.38
CA TYR A 136 9.70 19.84 -1.76
C TYR A 136 10.97 20.52 -1.23
N ASP A 137 11.64 21.31 -2.08
CA ASP A 137 12.88 22.01 -1.73
C ASP A 137 12.64 23.02 -0.62
N LYS A 138 11.57 23.81 -0.72
CA LYS A 138 11.23 24.81 0.29
C LYS A 138 10.94 24.17 1.66
N ALA A 139 10.12 23.12 1.70
CA ALA A 139 9.79 22.46 2.97
C ALA A 139 11.02 21.75 3.58
N SER A 140 11.76 20.99 2.76
CA SER A 140 12.93 20.23 3.23
C SER A 140 14.04 21.16 3.72
N TYR A 141 14.31 22.25 3.01
CA TYR A 141 15.28 23.27 3.45
C TYR A 141 14.94 23.86 4.82
N ILE A 142 13.68 24.29 5.01
CA ILE A 142 13.26 24.88 6.28
C ILE A 142 13.32 23.84 7.41
N TYR A 143 12.91 22.59 7.16
CA TYR A 143 13.03 21.54 8.17
C TYR A 143 14.49 21.28 8.56
N MET A 144 15.40 21.18 7.59
CA MET A 144 16.83 21.03 7.88
C MET A 144 17.38 22.22 8.69
N GLU A 145 17.05 23.46 8.30
CA GLU A 145 17.44 24.68 9.05
C GLU A 145 16.95 24.68 10.50
N LEU A 146 15.75 24.12 10.75
CA LEU A 146 15.16 24.01 12.08
C LEU A 146 15.79 22.86 12.90
N ILE A 147 16.16 21.76 12.26
CA ILE A 147 16.79 20.61 12.88
C ILE A 147 18.19 20.94 13.38
N ASP A 148 18.96 21.70 12.60
CA ASP A 148 20.31 22.17 12.96
C ASP A 148 20.32 23.05 14.22
N LYS A 149 19.17 23.63 14.57
CA LYS A 149 18.97 24.44 15.79
C LYS A 149 18.44 23.61 16.98
N GLU A 150 18.36 22.29 16.83
CA GLU A 150 18.01 21.26 17.84
C GLU A 150 16.68 21.42 18.61
N GLU A 151 15.81 22.36 18.24
CA GLU A 151 14.66 22.74 19.07
C GLU A 151 13.30 22.18 18.63
N TRP A 152 13.18 21.63 17.41
CA TRP A 152 11.88 21.41 16.77
C TRP A 152 11.67 19.95 16.37
N VAL A 153 11.01 19.19 17.23
CA VAL A 153 10.79 17.76 17.04
C VAL A 153 9.80 17.49 15.90
N SER A 154 8.80 18.36 15.69
CA SER A 154 7.92 18.24 14.51
C SER A 154 8.69 18.38 13.20
N ALA A 155 9.75 19.19 13.14
CA ALA A 155 10.56 19.34 11.92
C ALA A 155 11.22 17.99 11.56
N LYS A 156 11.82 17.31 12.54
CA LYS A 156 12.39 15.95 12.36
C LYS A 156 11.33 14.95 11.86
N ALA A 157 10.17 14.92 12.52
CA ALA A 157 9.08 14.03 12.16
C ALA A 157 8.57 14.24 10.73
N ASN A 158 8.43 15.50 10.31
CA ASN A 158 7.96 15.85 8.98
C ASN A 158 9.02 15.60 7.91
N LEU A 159 10.30 15.83 8.21
CA LEU A 159 11.39 15.51 7.29
C LEU A 159 11.48 14.01 7.03
N VAL A 160 11.37 13.16 8.08
CA VAL A 160 11.25 11.70 7.92
C VAL A 160 10.06 11.35 7.04
N SER A 161 8.90 11.96 7.29
CA SER A 161 7.71 11.72 6.47
C SER A 161 7.92 12.09 5.00
N MET A 162 8.62 13.18 4.69
CA MET A 162 8.91 13.60 3.31
C MET A 162 9.92 12.68 2.63
N PHE A 163 11.00 12.33 3.33
CA PHE A 163 12.03 11.44 2.80
C PHE A 163 11.50 10.03 2.54
N LEU A 164 10.66 9.49 3.43
CA LEU A 164 9.98 8.23 3.20
C LEU A 164 9.02 8.31 2.00
N LEU A 165 8.26 9.40 1.86
CA LEU A 165 7.38 9.60 0.71
C LEU A 165 8.18 9.62 -0.60
N CYS A 166 9.25 10.41 -0.65
CA CYS A 166 10.13 10.53 -1.81
C CYS A 166 10.77 9.19 -2.18
N ALA A 167 11.36 8.49 -1.22
CA ALA A 167 11.97 7.18 -1.42
C ALA A 167 10.95 6.15 -1.95
N SER A 168 9.73 6.18 -1.41
CA SER A 168 8.66 5.27 -1.83
C SER A 168 8.14 5.60 -3.23
N CYS A 169 7.96 6.88 -3.56
CA CYS A 169 7.56 7.32 -4.91
C CYS A 169 8.62 6.96 -5.96
N ASN A 170 9.90 7.20 -5.68
CA ASN A 170 11.00 6.82 -6.57
C ASN A 170 11.01 5.32 -6.83
N ARG A 171 10.88 4.53 -5.77
CA ARG A 171 10.81 3.08 -5.87
C ARG A 171 9.63 2.60 -6.72
N ILE A 172 8.42 3.09 -6.43
CA ILE A 172 7.20 2.76 -7.19
C ILE A 172 7.36 3.21 -8.64
N GLY A 173 7.89 4.40 -8.89
CA GLY A 173 8.15 4.93 -10.22
C GLY A 173 9.04 4.00 -11.05
N LYS A 174 10.14 3.49 -10.47
CA LYS A 174 11.01 2.50 -11.15
C LYS A 174 10.30 1.16 -11.42
N GLU A 175 9.47 0.69 -10.48
CA GLU A 175 8.71 -0.56 -10.68
C GLU A 175 7.71 -0.43 -11.84
N TRP A 176 7.07 0.73 -11.94
CA TRP A 176 6.00 1.02 -12.91
C TRP A 176 6.45 1.84 -14.11
N ASP A 177 7.75 2.03 -14.32
CA ASP A 177 8.28 2.81 -15.44
C ASP A 177 7.76 2.29 -16.79
N GLY A 178 7.30 3.19 -17.66
CA GLY A 178 6.65 2.87 -18.95
C GLY A 178 5.16 2.51 -18.85
N ILE A 179 4.56 2.52 -17.66
CA ILE A 179 3.10 2.30 -17.53
C ILE A 179 2.29 3.38 -18.27
N GLN A 180 2.86 4.59 -18.42
CA GLN A 180 2.25 5.71 -19.12
C GLN A 180 1.90 5.37 -20.57
N ASP A 181 2.72 4.57 -21.26
CA ASP A 181 2.51 4.14 -22.65
C ASP A 181 1.19 3.37 -22.81
N CYS A 182 0.75 2.65 -21.77
CA CYS A 182 -0.53 1.96 -21.79
C CYS A 182 -1.72 2.93 -21.89
N PHE A 183 -1.56 4.17 -21.43
CA PHE A 183 -2.61 5.18 -21.42
C PHE A 183 -2.74 5.96 -22.73
N GLU A 184 -1.78 5.85 -23.65
CA GLU A 184 -1.88 6.39 -25.02
C GLU A 184 -3.05 5.75 -25.79
N PHE A 185 -3.41 4.51 -25.44
CA PHE A 185 -4.55 3.80 -26.02
C PHE A 185 -5.86 4.32 -25.41
N SER A 186 -6.60 5.14 -26.17
CA SER A 186 -7.91 5.65 -25.78
C SER A 186 -9.00 4.55 -25.73
N ASN A 187 -8.85 3.49 -26.52
CA ASN A 187 -9.76 2.34 -26.51
C ASN A 187 -9.51 1.46 -25.26
N LYS A 188 -10.52 1.34 -24.39
CA LYS A 188 -10.42 0.58 -23.13
C LYS A 188 -10.04 -0.90 -23.30
N SER A 189 -10.50 -1.56 -24.37
CA SER A 189 -10.17 -2.97 -24.63
C SER A 189 -8.71 -3.13 -25.03
N LEU A 190 -8.22 -2.25 -25.91
CA LEU A 190 -6.80 -2.22 -26.30
C LEU A 190 -5.92 -1.86 -25.10
N ARG A 191 -6.25 -0.81 -24.34
CA ARG A 191 -5.56 -0.45 -23.09
C ARG A 191 -5.49 -1.63 -22.13
N LYS A 192 -6.58 -2.36 -21.93
CA LYS A 192 -6.61 -3.56 -21.08
C LYS A 192 -5.65 -4.64 -21.57
N LYS A 193 -5.54 -4.85 -22.89
CA LYS A 193 -4.60 -5.80 -23.48
C LYS A 193 -3.15 -5.34 -23.25
N GLU A 194 -2.87 -4.06 -23.43
CA GLU A 194 -1.54 -3.49 -23.21
C GLU A 194 -1.13 -3.50 -21.73
N LEU A 195 -2.05 -3.19 -20.81
CA LEU A 195 -1.81 -3.32 -19.37
C LEU A 195 -1.48 -4.77 -18.98
N LYS A 196 -2.17 -5.76 -19.56
CA LYS A 196 -1.83 -7.18 -19.34
C LYS A 196 -0.43 -7.51 -19.82
N ARG A 197 -0.06 -7.04 -21.03
CA ARG A 197 1.27 -7.22 -21.60
C ARG A 197 2.34 -6.57 -20.71
N PHE A 198 2.15 -5.30 -20.36
CA PHE A 198 3.04 -4.56 -19.46
C PHE A 198 3.26 -5.30 -18.14
N ILE A 199 2.18 -5.73 -17.47
CA ILE A 199 2.30 -6.43 -16.19
C ILE A 199 3.08 -7.73 -16.36
N SER A 200 2.73 -8.55 -17.36
CA SER A 200 3.32 -9.87 -17.55
C SER A 200 4.77 -9.83 -18.01
N GLU A 201 5.11 -8.93 -18.93
CA GLU A 201 6.40 -8.94 -19.62
C GLU A 201 7.40 -7.94 -19.03
N ILE A 202 6.92 -6.83 -18.47
CA ILE A 202 7.78 -5.73 -17.98
C ILE A 202 7.80 -5.72 -16.46
N TYR A 203 6.66 -5.50 -15.81
CA TYR A 203 6.58 -5.35 -14.35
C TYR A 203 7.05 -6.60 -13.58
N LEU A 204 6.54 -7.79 -13.94
CA LEU A 204 6.92 -9.04 -13.26
C LEU A 204 8.38 -9.40 -13.54
N SER A 205 8.87 -9.22 -14.77
CA SER A 205 10.27 -9.47 -15.13
C SER A 205 11.24 -8.59 -14.35
N ARG A 206 10.92 -7.30 -14.17
CA ARG A 206 11.72 -6.38 -13.33
C ARG A 206 11.76 -6.83 -11.87
N ASN A 207 10.64 -7.31 -11.32
CA ASN A 207 10.61 -7.81 -9.94
C ASN A 207 11.44 -9.08 -9.75
N LEU A 208 11.55 -9.95 -10.76
CA LEU A 208 12.44 -11.12 -10.72
C LEU A 208 13.92 -10.70 -10.73
N ASN A 209 14.28 -9.71 -11.55
CA ASN A 209 15.66 -9.26 -11.70
C ASN A 209 16.17 -8.38 -10.54
N LYS A 210 15.26 -7.85 -9.70
CA LYS A 210 15.58 -7.06 -8.50
C LYS A 210 16.13 -7.87 -7.32
N LEU A 211 16.13 -9.20 -7.41
CA LEU A 211 16.70 -10.06 -6.37
C LEU A 211 18.21 -9.86 -6.16
N ASP A 212 18.92 -9.23 -7.12
CA ASP A 212 20.38 -9.27 -7.13
C ASP A 212 21.15 -7.92 -7.08
N ASN A 213 20.58 -6.71 -7.27
CA ASN A 213 21.46 -5.54 -7.59
C ASN A 213 21.08 -4.09 -7.17
N ASP A 214 20.03 -3.81 -6.40
CA ASP A 214 19.56 -2.40 -6.22
C ASP A 214 20.06 -1.68 -4.92
N GLN A 215 21.04 -2.25 -4.19
CA GLN A 215 21.44 -1.73 -2.86
C GLN A 215 22.13 -0.35 -2.87
N SER A 216 22.69 0.14 -3.98
CA SER A 216 23.64 1.26 -3.89
C SER A 216 23.05 2.67 -4.02
N GLU A 217 21.88 2.87 -4.62
CA GLU A 217 21.50 4.23 -5.10
C GLU A 217 20.89 5.13 -4.02
N TYR A 218 20.48 4.59 -2.87
CA TYR A 218 19.78 5.34 -1.82
C TYR A 218 20.31 5.11 -0.40
N HIS A 219 21.53 4.56 -0.26
CA HIS A 219 22.11 4.23 1.04
C HIS A 219 22.12 5.45 1.97
N LEU A 220 22.60 6.60 1.48
CA LEU A 220 22.67 7.83 2.28
C LEU A 220 21.30 8.31 2.76
N LEU A 221 20.29 8.32 1.89
CA LEU A 221 18.92 8.71 2.27
C LEU A 221 18.34 7.73 3.30
N ASN A 222 18.58 6.42 3.13
CA ASN A 222 18.16 5.41 4.08
C ASN A 222 18.81 5.58 5.46
N GLU A 223 20.11 5.88 5.51
CA GLU A 223 20.83 6.17 6.74
C GLU A 223 20.26 7.40 7.45
N THR A 224 20.07 8.50 6.72
CA THR A 224 19.48 9.74 7.25
C THR A 224 18.08 9.50 7.82
N ILE A 225 17.22 8.78 7.09
CA ILE A 225 15.88 8.41 7.57
C ILE A 225 15.99 7.62 8.89
N LEU A 226 16.88 6.62 8.94
CA LEU A 226 17.02 5.76 10.11
C LEU A 226 17.57 6.53 11.33
N GLU A 227 18.51 7.44 11.13
CA GLU A 227 19.06 8.32 12.16
C GLU A 227 17.98 9.23 12.75
N LEU A 228 17.23 9.94 11.89
CA LEU A 228 16.12 10.79 12.34
C LEU A 228 15.05 9.99 13.08
N ILE A 229 14.71 8.77 12.63
CA ILE A 229 13.76 7.90 13.34
C ILE A 229 14.30 7.48 14.71
N LYS A 230 15.59 7.15 14.83
CA LYS A 230 16.23 6.83 16.11
C LYS A 230 16.13 8.00 17.08
N GLU A 231 16.35 9.23 16.62
CA GLU A 231 16.19 10.42 17.46
C GLU A 231 14.75 10.62 17.94
N LEU A 232 13.77 10.44 17.04
CA LEU A 232 12.34 10.54 17.38
C LEU A 232 11.93 9.49 18.42
N LYS A 233 12.60 8.33 18.47
CA LYS A 233 12.30 7.28 19.45
C LYS A 233 12.54 7.71 20.90
N TYR A 234 13.42 8.69 21.13
CA TYR A 234 13.69 9.26 22.46
C TYR A 234 12.75 10.39 22.84
N GLN A 235 11.84 10.79 21.94
CA GLN A 235 10.90 11.89 22.14
C GLN A 235 9.54 11.33 22.60
N LYS A 236 9.17 11.58 23.85
CA LYS A 236 8.01 10.95 24.52
C LYS A 236 6.71 11.10 23.73
N GLU A 237 6.50 12.26 23.12
CA GLU A 237 5.31 12.61 22.34
C GLU A 237 5.23 11.88 20.99
N LEU A 238 6.37 11.40 20.47
CA LEU A 238 6.50 10.86 19.12
C LEU A 238 7.01 9.41 19.06
N ILE A 239 7.13 8.72 20.19
CA ILE A 239 7.53 7.30 20.24
C ILE A 239 6.66 6.45 19.29
N GLN A 240 5.32 6.57 19.39
CA GLN A 240 4.42 5.82 18.51
C GLN A 240 4.59 6.17 17.03
N LEU A 241 4.93 7.43 16.72
CA LEU A 241 5.19 7.84 15.35
C LEU A 241 6.50 7.25 14.82
N SER A 242 7.55 7.23 15.64
CA SER A 242 8.83 6.61 15.29
C SER A 242 8.67 5.11 15.00
N ASP A 243 7.88 4.41 15.82
CA ASP A 243 7.56 2.99 15.61
C ASP A 243 6.76 2.76 14.33
N TYR A 244 5.80 3.65 14.07
CA TYR A 244 5.05 3.64 12.82
C TYR A 244 5.95 3.87 11.60
N PHE A 245 6.90 4.81 11.65
CA PHE A 245 7.84 5.01 10.55
C PHE A 245 8.76 3.81 10.34
N MET A 246 9.22 3.16 11.41
CA MET A 246 9.96 1.90 11.29
C MET A 246 9.12 0.83 10.58
N CYS A 247 7.86 0.65 11.00
CA CYS A 247 6.93 -0.25 10.33
C CYS A 247 6.76 0.11 8.85
N LEU A 248 6.57 1.40 8.54
CA LEU A 248 6.32 1.90 7.19
C LEU A 248 7.51 1.67 6.25
N ARG A 249 8.75 1.74 6.76
CA ARG A 249 9.96 1.43 5.99
C ARG A 249 9.96 -0.01 5.49
N TYR A 250 9.76 -0.97 6.39
CA TYR A 250 9.68 -2.38 6.02
C TYR A 250 8.51 -2.65 5.08
N PHE A 251 7.36 -2.03 5.38
CA PHE A 251 6.16 -2.13 4.58
C PHE A 251 6.36 -1.67 3.12
N LEU A 252 6.98 -0.51 2.92
CA LEU A 252 7.23 0.07 1.59
C LEU A 252 8.52 -0.46 0.94
N GLY A 253 9.25 -1.35 1.63
CA GLY A 253 10.54 -1.86 1.18
C GLY A 253 11.60 -0.75 1.05
N VAL A 254 11.52 0.30 1.86
CA VAL A 254 12.52 1.37 1.98
C VAL A 254 13.46 1.03 3.12
N VAL A 255 14.11 -0.12 2.98
CA VAL A 255 15.07 -0.66 3.93
C VAL A 255 16.33 -1.07 3.19
N ASP A 256 17.47 -0.76 3.79
CA ASP A 256 18.78 -1.08 3.26
C ASP A 256 19.40 -2.15 4.16
N ASN A 257 19.22 -3.41 3.78
CA ASN A 257 19.74 -4.57 4.48
C ASN A 257 19.97 -5.73 3.49
N ASN A 258 20.52 -6.83 3.99
CA ASN A 258 20.85 -8.01 3.17
C ASN A 258 19.64 -8.94 2.93
N LEU A 259 18.43 -8.54 3.32
CA LEU A 259 17.22 -9.33 3.12
C LEU A 259 16.54 -8.92 1.81
N ASN A 260 15.93 -9.89 1.14
CA ASN A 260 15.12 -9.58 -0.04
C ASN A 260 13.85 -8.81 0.35
N ASN A 261 13.21 -8.19 -0.64
CA ASN A 261 12.04 -7.36 -0.42
C ASN A 261 10.84 -8.12 0.18
N ALA A 262 10.63 -9.38 -0.22
CA ALA A 262 9.50 -10.17 0.29
C ALA A 262 9.62 -10.43 1.79
N ILE A 263 10.83 -10.79 2.26
CA ILE A 263 11.12 -10.97 3.68
C ILE A 263 10.93 -9.64 4.42
N ASN A 264 11.45 -8.53 3.89
CA ASN A 264 11.29 -7.21 4.49
C ASN A 264 9.81 -6.81 4.63
N GLN A 265 8.97 -7.09 3.63
CA GLN A 265 7.53 -6.83 3.71
C GLN A 265 6.84 -7.72 4.76
N GLN A 266 7.22 -9.00 4.86
CA GLN A 266 6.71 -9.90 5.93
C GLN A 266 7.06 -9.37 7.32
N ILE A 267 8.28 -8.88 7.52
CA ILE A 267 8.69 -8.21 8.76
C ILE A 267 7.80 -6.98 9.00
N GLY A 268 7.54 -6.17 7.97
CA GLY A 268 6.64 -5.02 8.06
C GLY A 268 5.22 -5.39 8.51
N PHE A 269 4.65 -6.48 7.97
CA PHE A 269 3.34 -6.97 8.40
C PHE A 269 3.32 -7.49 9.84
N ALA A 270 4.38 -8.18 10.28
CA ALA A 270 4.51 -8.62 11.67
C ALA A 270 4.56 -7.42 12.63
N ILE A 271 5.41 -6.43 12.32
CA ILE A 271 5.50 -5.18 13.10
C ILE A 271 4.16 -4.45 13.11
N LEU A 272 3.45 -4.36 11.98
CA LEU A 272 2.13 -3.72 11.91
C LEU A 272 1.13 -4.41 12.86
N SER A 273 1.15 -5.74 12.92
CA SER A 273 0.28 -6.52 13.80
C SER A 273 0.60 -6.23 15.27
N ASP A 274 1.89 -6.27 15.65
CA ASP A 274 2.32 -5.98 17.01
C ASP A 274 1.98 -4.54 17.44
N LEU A 275 2.24 -3.55 16.57
CA LEU A 275 1.91 -2.16 16.85
C LEU A 275 0.41 -1.93 16.97
N SER A 276 -0.41 -2.69 16.24
CA SER A 276 -1.86 -2.69 16.38
C SER A 276 -2.30 -3.24 17.74
N LEU A 277 -1.69 -4.32 18.22
CA LEU A 277 -1.94 -4.87 19.56
C LEU A 277 -1.50 -3.90 20.67
N MET A 278 -0.46 -3.10 20.41
CA MET A 278 0.02 -2.03 21.29
C MET A 278 -0.77 -0.72 21.17
N GLU A 279 -1.90 -0.72 20.44
CA GLU A 279 -2.76 0.45 20.23
C GLU A 279 -2.03 1.68 19.67
N ASN A 280 -1.03 1.46 18.82
CA ASN A 280 -0.33 2.56 18.15
C ASN A 280 -1.30 3.36 17.28
N LYS A 281 -1.48 4.66 17.58
CA LYS A 281 -2.50 5.50 16.94
C LYS A 281 -2.31 5.74 15.43
N TYR A 282 -1.15 5.42 14.86
CA TYR A 282 -0.85 5.69 13.45
C TYR A 282 -1.11 4.48 12.53
N VAL A 283 -1.15 3.25 13.06
CA VAL A 283 -1.29 2.01 12.23
C VAL A 283 -2.59 1.96 11.44
N GLY A 284 -3.64 2.65 11.91
CA GLY A 284 -4.90 2.82 11.19
C GLY A 284 -4.74 3.42 9.80
N ARG A 285 -3.64 4.17 9.53
CA ARG A 285 -3.32 4.69 8.20
C ARG A 285 -3.04 3.56 7.19
N ILE A 286 -2.26 2.56 7.59
CA ILE A 286 -1.92 1.40 6.75
C ILE A 286 -3.16 0.50 6.58
N TYR A 287 -3.91 0.24 7.66
CA TYR A 287 -5.16 -0.53 7.54
C TYR A 287 -6.18 0.14 6.63
N ASN A 288 -6.39 1.45 6.77
CA ASN A 288 -7.30 2.20 5.89
C ASN A 288 -6.83 2.17 4.43
N TYR A 289 -5.51 2.23 4.18
CA TYR A 289 -4.96 2.08 2.83
C TYR A 289 -5.32 0.70 2.24
N PHE A 290 -5.16 -0.39 3.00
CA PHE A 290 -5.53 -1.74 2.56
C PHE A 290 -7.02 -1.96 2.36
N ASP A 291 -7.82 -1.54 3.33
CA ASP A 291 -9.28 -1.70 3.28
C ASP A 291 -9.88 -0.96 2.09
N LYS A 292 -9.25 0.13 1.70
CA LYS A 292 -9.65 0.90 0.52
C LYS A 292 -9.08 0.33 -0.77
N LEU A 293 -7.84 -0.14 -0.80
CA LEU A 293 -7.30 -0.88 -1.94
C LEU A 293 -8.20 -2.06 -2.34
N LYS A 294 -8.72 -2.78 -1.34
CA LYS A 294 -9.73 -3.84 -1.54
C LYS A 294 -11.01 -3.33 -2.24
N LYS A 295 -11.41 -2.09 -1.98
CA LYS A 295 -12.65 -1.46 -2.48
C LYS A 295 -12.50 -0.72 -3.81
N VAL A 296 -11.27 -0.36 -4.22
CA VAL A 296 -11.03 0.27 -5.52
C VAL A 296 -11.13 -0.80 -6.62
N GLN A 297 -12.34 -0.97 -7.17
CA GLN A 297 -12.66 -1.80 -8.34
C GLN A 297 -13.54 -1.02 -9.33
#